data_AF-A0A094CLU6-F1
#
_entry.id   AF-A0A094CLU6-F1
#
_cell.length_a   1.000
_cell.length_b   1.000
_cell.length_c   1.000
_cell.angle_alpha   90.00
_cell.angle_beta   90.00
_cell.angle_gamma   90.00
#
_symmetry.space_group_name_H-M   'P 1'
#
loop_
_entity.id
_entity.type
_entity.pdbx_description
1 polymer ?
#
loop_
_entity_poly.entity_id
_entity_poly.type
_entity_poly.pdbx_seq_one_letter_code
_entity_poly.pdbx_strand_id
1 'polypeptide(L)'
;MSAERFCASVESGEVPVDCHDRVLQIAYIYSNDGLWNDHGVFNVVEKLHERGWSFGQGDLKFNRTLDIFYLAQIAAGINRCNEDYTEGDAFLSPDDFDAFYVQHHQLLNQDAWRRYYSPTFLAQATSARYYRLPDLQDITDSSGPLWQVQQKGIGHFTKLPRWARNVTGTARRSPTLSVTTITQIALSTLEQTISRLRKDHPDFQPYSATQASFWLKEMKIDFTGPMRKEEWKPNRFDVFAAQGGYDMWEWEAHYSPILWNSMEARITHLAPDLDGTRKSKIRWCGMPDGCAVEWDVRRRGWEPELGSEEEIEFMAAVAAKETESIEMGNLDYAMLSHILLGVMRAAFETEREKYIEYLKGRIVEAGRLDESKAEQWIKAVLMVMEPYVQKRDVWPTAALDRSELLRHILVENGQLFARWNLPPTSKEFNFELKPKEEDTST
;
A
#
# COMPACT_ATOMS: atom_id res chain seq x y z
N MET A 1 -21.99 -17.07 -26.44
CA MET A 1 -20.97 -16.47 -27.34
C MET A 1 -19.63 -16.84 -26.74
N SER A 2 -18.62 -17.25 -27.52
CA SER A 2 -17.30 -17.53 -26.94
C SER A 2 -16.65 -16.24 -26.43
N ALA A 3 -15.77 -16.34 -25.44
CA ALA A 3 -15.00 -15.25 -24.86
C ALA A 3 -14.21 -14.50 -25.92
N GLU A 4 -13.53 -15.20 -26.83
CA GLU A 4 -12.79 -14.59 -27.95
C GLU A 4 -13.70 -13.74 -28.85
N ARG A 5 -14.87 -14.27 -29.21
CA ARG A 5 -15.83 -13.55 -30.05
C ARG A 5 -16.42 -12.36 -29.33
N PHE A 6 -16.70 -12.52 -28.03
CA PHE A 6 -17.16 -11.43 -27.19
C PHE A 6 -16.13 -10.31 -27.10
N CYS A 7 -14.86 -10.64 -26.81
CA CYS A 7 -13.75 -9.68 -26.80
C CYS A 7 -13.61 -8.95 -28.15
N ALA A 8 -13.62 -9.68 -29.28
CA ALA A 8 -13.55 -9.06 -30.60
C ALA A 8 -14.73 -8.10 -30.86
N SER A 9 -15.95 -8.45 -30.43
CA SER A 9 -17.13 -7.60 -30.58
C SER A 9 -17.09 -6.35 -29.68
N VAL A 10 -16.60 -6.44 -28.44
CA VAL A 10 -16.44 -5.24 -27.59
C VAL A 10 -15.29 -4.35 -28.09
N GLU A 11 -14.19 -4.93 -28.56
CA GLU A 11 -13.03 -4.18 -29.06
C GLU A 11 -13.31 -3.47 -30.39
N SER A 12 -14.14 -4.06 -31.25
CA SER A 12 -14.62 -3.42 -32.48
C SER A 12 -15.74 -2.41 -32.26
N GLY A 13 -16.26 -2.29 -31.03
CA GLY A 13 -17.36 -1.41 -30.68
C GLY A 13 -18.75 -1.91 -31.10
N GLU A 14 -18.87 -3.16 -31.55
CA GLU A 14 -20.17 -3.80 -31.84
C GLU A 14 -20.99 -3.98 -30.57
N VAL A 15 -20.34 -4.32 -29.46
CA VAL A 15 -20.96 -4.44 -28.14
C VAL A 15 -20.50 -3.28 -27.25
N PRO A 16 -21.41 -2.43 -26.76
CA PRO A 16 -21.05 -1.33 -25.87
C PRO A 16 -20.61 -1.85 -24.49
N VAL A 17 -19.67 -1.12 -23.89
CA VAL A 17 -19.22 -1.33 -22.51
C VAL A 17 -19.76 -0.20 -21.65
N ASP A 18 -21.01 -0.37 -21.20
CA ASP A 18 -21.83 0.65 -20.55
C ASP A 18 -22.19 0.33 -19.08
N CYS A 19 -21.83 -0.86 -18.60
CA CYS A 19 -22.13 -1.31 -17.25
C CYS A 19 -20.96 -2.04 -16.57
N HIS A 20 -21.03 -2.11 -15.24
CA HIS A 20 -20.07 -2.80 -14.38
C HIS A 20 -19.84 -4.25 -14.80
N ASP A 21 -20.91 -5.00 -15.02
CA ASP A 21 -20.84 -6.43 -15.36
C ASP A 21 -20.12 -6.66 -16.70
N ARG A 22 -20.21 -5.71 -17.64
CA ARG A 22 -19.50 -5.82 -18.92
C ARG A 22 -18.00 -5.61 -18.75
N VAL A 23 -17.60 -4.63 -17.94
CA VAL A 23 -16.18 -4.43 -17.58
C VAL A 23 -15.66 -5.66 -16.84
N LEU A 24 -16.46 -6.22 -15.94
CA LEU A 24 -16.13 -7.42 -15.19
C LEU A 24 -15.92 -8.65 -16.08
N GLN A 25 -16.78 -8.87 -17.07
CA GLN A 25 -16.63 -9.98 -18.04
C GLN A 25 -15.33 -9.85 -18.83
N ILE A 26 -15.01 -8.64 -19.30
CA ILE A 26 -13.77 -8.35 -20.02
C ILE A 26 -12.56 -8.59 -19.10
N ALA A 27 -12.61 -8.07 -17.88
CA ALA A 27 -11.54 -8.22 -16.90
C ALA A 27 -11.32 -9.69 -16.54
N TYR A 28 -12.38 -10.48 -16.36
CA TYR A 28 -12.29 -11.92 -16.13
C TYR A 28 -11.55 -12.65 -17.26
N ILE A 29 -11.93 -12.38 -18.52
CA ILE A 29 -11.28 -12.99 -19.69
C ILE A 29 -9.81 -12.56 -19.76
N TYR A 30 -9.51 -11.26 -19.61
CA TYR A 30 -8.14 -10.75 -19.60
C TYR A 30 -7.31 -11.30 -18.44
N SER A 31 -7.94 -11.54 -17.29
CA SER A 31 -7.31 -12.16 -16.13
C SER A 31 -6.99 -13.63 -16.40
N ASN A 32 -7.85 -14.37 -17.11
CA ASN A 32 -7.57 -15.76 -17.46
C ASN A 32 -6.39 -15.88 -18.44
N ASP A 33 -6.29 -14.99 -19.42
CA ASP A 33 -5.17 -14.95 -20.39
C ASP A 33 -3.90 -14.31 -19.82
N GLY A 34 -4.04 -13.32 -18.92
CA GLY A 34 -2.99 -12.37 -18.54
C GLY A 34 -2.43 -12.45 -17.13
N LEU A 35 -3.14 -13.02 -16.15
CA LEU A 35 -2.59 -13.21 -14.79
C LEU A 35 -1.44 -14.24 -14.77
N TRP A 36 -1.41 -15.14 -15.75
CA TRP A 36 -0.53 -16.31 -15.76
C TRP A 36 0.62 -16.23 -16.79
N ASN A 37 0.47 -15.42 -17.85
CA ASN A 37 1.43 -15.28 -18.95
C ASN A 37 2.13 -13.91 -18.97
N ASP A 38 3.00 -13.65 -17.99
CA ASP A 38 3.97 -12.53 -17.96
C ASP A 38 3.44 -11.09 -17.88
N HIS A 39 2.15 -10.87 -17.60
CA HIS A 39 1.56 -9.53 -17.65
C HIS A 39 1.00 -8.99 -16.32
N GLY A 40 0.59 -9.80 -15.34
CA GLY A 40 0.18 -9.28 -14.02
C GLY A 40 -0.98 -8.27 -14.05
N VAL A 41 -1.40 -7.80 -12.87
CA VAL A 41 -2.63 -7.00 -12.72
C VAL A 41 -2.54 -5.61 -13.36
N PHE A 42 -1.35 -5.00 -13.35
CA PHE A 42 -1.14 -3.66 -13.90
C PHE A 42 -1.38 -3.61 -15.41
N ASN A 43 -0.94 -4.62 -16.17
CA ASN A 43 -1.18 -4.66 -17.61
C ASN A 43 -2.66 -4.88 -17.95
N VAL A 44 -3.40 -5.63 -17.12
CA VAL A 44 -4.86 -5.78 -17.31
C VAL A 44 -5.53 -4.42 -17.13
N VAL A 45 -5.21 -3.68 -16.06
CA VAL A 45 -5.76 -2.33 -15.84
C VAL A 45 -5.40 -1.37 -16.97
N GLU A 46 -4.14 -1.37 -17.44
CA GLU A 46 -3.73 -0.54 -18.57
C GLU A 46 -4.52 -0.85 -19.85
N LYS A 47 -4.71 -2.14 -20.19
CA LYS A 47 -5.53 -2.55 -21.35
C LYS A 47 -6.97 -2.07 -21.26
N LEU A 48 -7.55 -2.07 -20.05
CA LEU A 48 -8.89 -1.53 -19.81
C LEU A 48 -8.90 -0.01 -20.01
N HIS A 49 -7.94 0.70 -19.41
CA HIS A 49 -7.84 2.16 -19.45
C HIS A 49 -7.60 2.70 -20.86
N GLU A 50 -6.74 2.04 -21.66
CA GLU A 50 -6.48 2.39 -23.08
C GLU A 50 -7.74 2.38 -23.93
N ARG A 51 -8.74 1.58 -23.56
CA ARG A 51 -10.05 1.47 -24.24
C ARG A 51 -11.14 2.30 -23.56
N GLY A 52 -10.78 3.07 -22.55
CA GLY A 52 -11.69 3.94 -21.81
C GLY A 52 -12.56 3.20 -20.79
N TRP A 53 -12.22 1.97 -20.45
CA TRP A 53 -12.96 1.11 -19.52
C TRP A 53 -12.38 1.19 -18.10
N SER A 54 -13.26 1.24 -17.10
CA SER A 54 -12.91 1.25 -15.67
C SER A 54 -14.12 0.78 -14.87
N PHE A 55 -13.87 0.18 -13.70
CA PHE A 55 -14.92 -0.14 -12.73
C PHE A 55 -15.42 1.11 -12.00
N GLY A 56 -14.58 2.14 -11.89
CA GLY A 56 -14.96 3.42 -11.32
C GLY A 56 -15.85 4.26 -12.23
N GLN A 57 -16.73 5.04 -11.61
CA GLN A 57 -17.62 5.98 -12.29
C GLN A 57 -17.41 7.40 -11.73
N GLY A 58 -17.74 8.43 -12.52
CA GLY A 58 -17.56 9.83 -12.13
C GLY A 58 -16.11 10.13 -11.75
N ASP A 59 -15.90 10.73 -10.59
CA ASP A 59 -14.58 11.07 -10.04
C ASP A 59 -13.69 9.86 -9.74
N LEU A 60 -14.27 8.65 -9.67
CA LEU A 60 -13.52 7.41 -9.47
C LEU A 60 -13.16 6.71 -10.79
N LYS A 61 -13.56 7.26 -11.94
CA LYS A 61 -13.20 6.67 -13.24
C LYS A 61 -11.68 6.64 -13.41
N PHE A 62 -11.15 5.50 -13.84
CA PHE A 62 -9.71 5.22 -13.96
C PHE A 62 -8.94 5.24 -12.63
N ASN A 63 -9.63 4.98 -11.52
CA ASN A 63 -8.97 4.82 -10.23
C ASN A 63 -8.24 3.47 -10.15
N ARG A 64 -6.91 3.52 -10.22
CA ARG A 64 -6.04 2.32 -10.24
C ARG A 64 -6.27 1.41 -9.03
N THR A 65 -6.44 1.98 -7.83
CA THR A 65 -6.74 1.19 -6.63
C THR A 65 -8.06 0.43 -6.75
N LEU A 66 -9.13 1.11 -7.19
CA LEU A 66 -10.44 0.50 -7.36
C LEU A 66 -10.44 -0.57 -8.46
N ASP A 67 -9.77 -0.30 -9.58
CA ASP A 67 -9.73 -1.23 -10.70
C ASP A 67 -8.94 -2.50 -10.36
N ILE A 68 -7.79 -2.37 -9.67
CA ILE A 68 -7.01 -3.52 -9.19
C ILE A 68 -7.76 -4.27 -8.09
N PHE A 69 -8.54 -3.59 -7.25
CA PHE A 69 -9.38 -4.27 -6.26
C PHE A 69 -10.34 -5.27 -6.92
N TYR A 70 -11.01 -4.90 -8.00
CA TYR A 70 -11.89 -5.84 -8.71
C TYR A 70 -11.14 -6.99 -9.35
N LEU A 71 -9.92 -6.76 -9.86
CA LEU A 71 -9.05 -7.86 -10.29
C LEU A 71 -8.69 -8.78 -9.12
N ALA A 72 -8.45 -8.25 -7.92
CA ALA A 72 -8.20 -9.05 -6.72
C ALA A 72 -9.43 -9.89 -6.34
N GLN A 73 -10.65 -9.36 -6.51
CA GLN A 73 -11.89 -10.12 -6.28
C GLN A 73 -12.07 -11.25 -7.30
N ILE A 74 -11.76 -11.00 -8.58
CA ILE A 74 -11.74 -12.04 -9.62
C ILE A 74 -10.73 -13.13 -9.26
N ALA A 75 -9.52 -12.74 -8.88
CA ALA A 75 -8.48 -13.66 -8.42
C ALA A 75 -8.97 -14.51 -7.24
N ALA A 76 -9.53 -13.90 -6.20
CA ALA A 76 -10.07 -14.64 -5.06
C ALA A 76 -11.17 -15.62 -5.49
N GLY A 77 -12.09 -15.20 -6.36
CA GLY A 77 -13.13 -16.08 -6.93
C GLY A 77 -12.54 -17.29 -7.66
N ILE A 78 -11.57 -17.07 -8.56
CA ILE A 78 -10.90 -18.15 -9.31
C ILE A 78 -10.27 -19.16 -8.34
N ASN A 79 -9.63 -18.68 -7.28
CA ASN A 79 -8.99 -19.57 -6.33
C ASN A 79 -9.98 -20.36 -5.48
N ARG A 80 -11.13 -19.77 -5.15
CA ARG A 80 -12.21 -20.49 -4.46
C ARG A 80 -12.80 -21.61 -5.31
N CYS A 81 -12.95 -21.41 -6.63
CA CYS A 81 -13.37 -22.49 -7.53
C CYS A 81 -12.36 -23.64 -7.51
N ASN A 82 -11.06 -23.32 -7.45
CA ASN A 82 -9.98 -24.30 -7.45
C ASN A 82 -9.87 -25.15 -6.17
N GLU A 83 -10.51 -24.76 -5.05
CA GLU A 83 -10.56 -25.57 -3.81
C GLU A 83 -11.24 -26.94 -4.03
N ASP A 84 -12.17 -27.01 -4.98
CA ASP A 84 -12.95 -28.22 -5.27
C ASP A 84 -12.27 -29.15 -6.30
N TYR A 85 -11.09 -28.81 -6.82
CA TYR A 85 -10.44 -29.58 -7.90
C TYR A 85 -9.56 -30.71 -7.37
N THR A 86 -9.95 -31.95 -7.68
CA THR A 86 -9.05 -33.11 -7.72
C THR A 86 -8.16 -33.03 -8.96
N GLU A 87 -6.87 -33.38 -8.84
CA GLU A 87 -5.88 -33.40 -9.94
C GLU A 87 -6.47 -34.00 -11.24
N GLY A 88 -6.65 -33.18 -12.29
CA GLY A 88 -6.97 -33.68 -13.63
C GLY A 88 -7.93 -32.85 -14.48
N ASP A 89 -8.75 -31.97 -13.89
CA ASP A 89 -9.71 -31.14 -14.65
C ASP A 89 -9.17 -29.75 -15.01
N ALA A 90 -9.54 -29.27 -16.19
CA ALA A 90 -9.05 -28.03 -16.78
C ALA A 90 -9.39 -26.79 -15.93
N PHE A 91 -8.46 -25.82 -15.88
CA PHE A 91 -8.68 -24.48 -15.34
C PHE A 91 -9.99 -23.87 -15.85
N LEU A 92 -10.64 -23.02 -15.03
CA LEU A 92 -11.84 -22.26 -15.42
C LEU A 92 -11.68 -21.69 -16.85
N SER A 93 -12.65 -21.99 -17.72
CA SER A 93 -12.62 -21.52 -19.09
C SER A 93 -12.92 -20.02 -19.15
N PRO A 94 -12.30 -19.24 -20.06
CA PRO A 94 -12.75 -17.88 -20.34
C PRO A 94 -14.26 -17.79 -20.64
N ASP A 95 -14.86 -18.88 -21.15
CA ASP A 95 -16.27 -18.99 -21.48
C ASP A 95 -17.21 -19.15 -20.26
N ASP A 96 -16.67 -19.45 -19.07
CA ASP A 96 -17.47 -19.80 -17.88
C ASP A 96 -17.90 -18.59 -17.04
N PHE A 97 -17.78 -17.36 -17.57
CA PHE A 97 -18.04 -16.12 -16.82
C PHE A 97 -19.42 -16.08 -16.15
N ASP A 98 -20.49 -16.49 -16.84
CA ASP A 98 -21.85 -16.39 -16.29
C ASP A 98 -22.02 -17.26 -15.03
N ALA A 99 -21.48 -18.49 -15.05
CA ALA A 99 -21.50 -19.38 -13.90
C ALA A 99 -20.63 -18.84 -12.76
N PHE A 100 -19.43 -18.36 -13.10
CA PHE A 100 -18.50 -17.73 -12.16
C PHE A 100 -19.14 -16.51 -11.46
N TYR A 101 -19.80 -15.64 -12.24
CA TYR A 101 -20.45 -14.44 -11.72
C TYR A 101 -21.57 -14.77 -10.76
N VAL A 102 -22.43 -15.74 -11.10
CA VAL A 102 -23.52 -16.18 -10.20
C VAL A 102 -22.97 -16.74 -8.89
N GLN A 103 -21.94 -17.57 -8.95
CA GLN A 103 -21.32 -18.18 -7.77
C GLN A 103 -20.65 -17.14 -6.86
N HIS A 104 -20.02 -16.12 -7.44
CA HIS A 104 -19.19 -15.14 -6.72
C HIS A 104 -19.77 -13.72 -6.69
N HIS A 105 -21.06 -13.55 -6.97
CA HIS A 105 -21.72 -12.24 -7.08
C HIS A 105 -21.46 -11.31 -5.88
N GLN A 106 -21.36 -11.86 -4.65
CA GLN A 106 -21.07 -11.05 -3.46
C GLN A 106 -19.68 -10.40 -3.48
N LEU A 107 -18.69 -11.02 -4.13
CA LEU A 107 -17.35 -10.44 -4.31
C LEU A 107 -17.33 -9.44 -5.48
N LEU A 108 -18.15 -9.69 -6.50
CA LEU A 108 -18.00 -9.06 -7.81
C LEU A 108 -18.99 -7.93 -8.10
N ASN A 109 -20.04 -7.77 -7.28
CA ASN A 109 -21.02 -6.69 -7.49
C ASN A 109 -20.41 -5.29 -7.43
N GLN A 110 -21.08 -4.33 -8.07
CA GLN A 110 -20.62 -2.94 -8.23
C GLN A 110 -20.38 -2.19 -6.90
N ASP A 111 -21.03 -2.59 -5.82
CA ASP A 111 -20.88 -1.95 -4.50
C ASP A 111 -19.96 -2.73 -3.55
N ALA A 112 -19.34 -3.83 -4.00
CA ALA A 112 -18.51 -4.69 -3.16
C ALA A 112 -17.35 -3.92 -2.50
N TRP A 113 -16.75 -2.97 -3.23
CA TRP A 113 -15.64 -2.15 -2.75
C TRP A 113 -15.97 -1.35 -1.49
N ARG A 114 -17.24 -0.99 -1.26
CA ARG A 114 -17.66 -0.14 -0.12
C ARG A 114 -17.44 -0.80 1.23
N ARG A 115 -17.25 -2.12 1.26
CA ARG A 115 -16.89 -2.86 2.48
C ARG A 115 -15.41 -2.75 2.81
N TYR A 116 -14.58 -2.48 1.81
CA TYR A 116 -13.12 -2.53 1.91
C TYR A 116 -12.50 -1.14 1.94
N TYR A 117 -13.07 -0.19 1.18
CA TYR A 117 -12.57 1.17 1.10
C TYR A 117 -13.55 2.21 1.61
N SER A 118 -13.03 3.23 2.28
CA SER A 118 -13.77 4.47 2.50
C SER A 118 -13.84 5.30 1.20
N PRO A 119 -14.96 5.99 0.91
CA PRO A 119 -15.06 6.87 -0.26
C PRO A 119 -14.02 7.99 -0.26
N THR A 120 -13.70 8.54 0.91
CA THR A 120 -12.69 9.60 1.07
C THR A 120 -11.29 9.11 0.73
N PHE A 121 -10.95 7.87 1.08
CA PHE A 121 -9.67 7.25 0.72
C PHE A 121 -9.53 7.03 -0.79
N LEU A 122 -10.57 6.52 -1.46
CA LEU A 122 -10.53 6.33 -2.92
C LEU A 122 -10.50 7.65 -3.69
N ALA A 123 -11.14 8.70 -3.18
CA ALA A 123 -11.15 10.03 -3.79
C ALA A 123 -9.77 10.73 -3.76
N GLN A 124 -8.81 10.21 -3.00
CA GLN A 124 -7.45 10.76 -2.99
C GLN A 124 -6.76 10.57 -4.34
N ALA A 125 -6.05 11.60 -4.79
CA ALA A 125 -5.27 11.54 -6.04
C ALA A 125 -4.21 10.43 -6.01
N THR A 126 -3.67 10.11 -4.84
CA THR A 126 -2.72 9.00 -4.63
C THR A 126 -3.37 7.64 -4.90
N SER A 127 -4.59 7.40 -4.43
CA SER A 127 -5.33 6.15 -4.65
C SER A 127 -5.73 5.96 -6.11
N ALA A 128 -6.05 7.05 -6.81
CA ALA A 128 -6.32 7.02 -8.25
C ALA A 128 -5.08 6.63 -9.07
N ARG A 129 -3.88 7.04 -8.64
CA ARG A 129 -2.62 6.86 -9.37
C ARG A 129 -1.85 5.59 -8.99
N TYR A 130 -1.90 5.19 -7.74
CA TYR A 130 -1.11 4.09 -7.19
C TYR A 130 -2.03 3.02 -6.63
N TYR A 131 -1.63 1.76 -6.77
CA TYR A 131 -2.31 0.67 -6.09
C TYR A 131 -2.06 0.72 -4.58
N ARG A 132 -3.15 0.78 -3.81
CA ARG A 132 -3.13 0.78 -2.34
C ARG A 132 -4.03 -0.32 -1.80
N LEU A 133 -3.67 -0.88 -0.64
CA LEU A 133 -4.53 -1.83 0.07
C LEU A 133 -5.74 -1.11 0.69
N PRO A 134 -6.83 -1.83 0.97
CA PRO A 134 -8.01 -1.22 1.56
C PRO A 134 -7.81 -0.73 3.00
N ASP A 135 -8.48 0.36 3.33
CA ASP A 135 -8.35 1.06 4.61
C ASP A 135 -9.35 0.57 5.66
N LEU A 136 -10.46 -0.07 5.26
CA LEU A 136 -11.50 -0.59 6.16
C LEU A 136 -11.40 -2.09 6.45
N GLN A 137 -11.01 -2.91 5.46
CA GLN A 137 -10.86 -4.36 5.60
C GLN A 137 -9.68 -4.90 4.80
N ASP A 138 -9.14 -6.05 5.21
CA ASP A 138 -8.15 -6.76 4.40
C ASP A 138 -8.74 -7.19 3.05
N ILE A 139 -7.90 -7.30 2.02
CA ILE A 139 -8.32 -7.90 0.74
C ILE A 139 -8.87 -9.32 0.99
N THR A 140 -9.87 -9.69 0.19
CA THR A 140 -10.47 -11.02 0.22
C THR A 140 -9.41 -12.12 0.22
N ASP A 141 -9.56 -13.05 1.15
CA ASP A 141 -8.71 -14.23 1.35
C ASP A 141 -7.23 -13.97 1.67
N SER A 142 -6.80 -12.72 1.83
CA SER A 142 -5.39 -12.37 2.11
C SER A 142 -4.91 -12.73 3.53
N SER A 143 -5.79 -13.12 4.44
CA SER A 143 -5.42 -13.46 5.82
C SER A 143 -5.67 -14.92 6.21
N GLY A 144 -6.04 -15.77 5.24
CA GLY A 144 -6.23 -17.21 5.44
C GLY A 144 -5.15 -18.02 4.72
N PRO A 145 -5.06 -19.33 4.99
CA PRO A 145 -4.27 -20.22 4.18
C PRO A 145 -4.83 -20.26 2.75
N LEU A 146 -3.95 -20.46 1.78
CA LEU A 146 -4.36 -20.60 0.38
C LEU A 146 -5.40 -21.72 0.23
N TRP A 147 -6.39 -21.51 -0.64
CA TRP A 147 -7.41 -22.50 -0.95
C TRP A 147 -8.30 -22.87 0.25
N GLN A 148 -8.48 -21.96 1.21
CA GLN A 148 -9.50 -22.15 2.24
C GLN A 148 -10.30 -20.87 2.49
N VAL A 149 -11.59 -20.92 2.19
CA VAL A 149 -12.55 -19.89 2.62
C VAL A 149 -12.72 -19.95 4.14
N GLN A 150 -11.98 -19.11 4.86
CA GLN A 150 -12.16 -18.96 6.29
C GLN A 150 -13.12 -17.79 6.58
N GLN A 151 -14.27 -18.08 7.20
CA GLN A 151 -15.13 -17.04 7.74
C GLN A 151 -14.42 -16.33 8.90
N LYS A 152 -14.17 -15.04 8.72
CA LYS A 152 -13.46 -14.19 9.67
C LYS A 152 -14.41 -13.27 10.43
N GLY A 153 -13.93 -12.77 11.57
CA GLY A 153 -14.49 -11.58 12.18
C GLY A 153 -14.10 -10.30 11.41
N ILE A 154 -14.62 -9.17 11.85
CA ILE A 154 -14.30 -7.85 11.30
C ILE A 154 -12.92 -7.42 11.82
N GLY A 155 -11.98 -7.10 10.93
CA GLY A 155 -10.67 -6.57 11.32
C GLY A 155 -9.58 -6.73 10.25
N HIS A 156 -8.46 -6.04 10.47
CA HIS A 156 -7.28 -6.16 9.62
C HIS A 156 -6.22 -7.07 10.24
N PHE A 157 -6.09 -8.27 9.70
CA PHE A 157 -5.12 -9.27 10.11
C PHE A 157 -3.75 -9.03 9.50
N THR A 158 -3.70 -8.48 8.28
CA THR A 158 -2.42 -8.21 7.60
C THR A 158 -1.88 -6.80 7.87
N LYS A 159 -2.74 -5.83 8.14
CA LYS A 159 -2.37 -4.41 8.31
C LYS A 159 -1.47 -4.16 9.52
N LEU A 160 -1.81 -4.67 10.71
CA LEU A 160 -0.99 -4.45 11.91
C LEU A 160 0.39 -5.12 11.83
N PRO A 161 0.53 -6.40 11.41
CA PRO A 161 1.84 -7.00 11.17
C PRO A 161 2.66 -6.23 10.11
N ARG A 162 2.04 -5.81 9.01
CA ARG A 162 2.67 -5.02 7.95
C ARG A 162 3.21 -3.70 8.47
N TRP A 163 2.37 -2.96 9.20
CA TRP A 163 2.75 -1.72 9.88
C TRP A 163 3.92 -1.96 10.83
N ALA A 164 3.83 -2.96 11.71
CA ALA A 164 4.89 -3.29 12.66
C ALA A 164 6.21 -3.65 11.96
N ARG A 165 6.14 -4.35 10.81
CA ARG A 165 7.31 -4.66 9.98
C ARG A 165 7.98 -3.39 9.46
N ASN A 166 7.20 -2.40 9.02
CA ASN A 166 7.71 -1.11 8.57
C ASN A 166 8.32 -0.30 9.74
N VAL A 167 7.68 -0.32 10.92
CA VAL A 167 8.21 0.31 12.13
C VAL A 167 9.57 -0.28 12.51
N THR A 168 9.68 -1.62 12.60
CA THR A 168 10.97 -2.27 12.90
C THR A 168 12.02 -1.95 11.85
N GLY A 169 11.66 -1.99 10.55
CA GLY A 169 12.59 -1.62 9.49
C GLY A 169 13.09 -0.18 9.63
N THR A 170 12.23 0.75 10.04
CA THR A 170 12.57 2.15 10.27
C THR A 170 13.43 2.32 11.52
N ALA A 171 13.11 1.61 12.61
CA ALA A 171 13.91 1.59 13.83
C ALA A 171 15.36 1.15 13.59
N ARG A 172 15.55 0.16 12.71
CA ARG A 172 16.90 -0.31 12.35
C ARG A 172 17.64 0.66 11.43
N ARG A 173 16.91 1.36 10.55
CA ARG A 173 17.48 2.31 9.58
C ARG A 173 17.81 3.67 10.17
N SER A 174 17.11 4.10 11.23
CA SER A 174 17.28 5.42 11.81
C SER A 174 18.55 5.48 12.66
N PRO A 175 19.56 6.27 12.28
CA PRO A 175 20.79 6.38 13.06
C PRO A 175 20.65 7.42 14.19
N THR A 176 19.61 8.27 14.16
CA THR A 176 19.46 9.43 15.04
C THR A 176 18.39 9.25 16.11
N LEU A 177 17.35 8.44 15.86
CA LEU A 177 16.28 8.23 16.82
C LEU A 177 16.44 6.90 17.58
N SER A 178 16.17 6.93 18.87
CA SER A 178 16.14 5.71 19.69
C SER A 178 14.94 4.82 19.31
N VAL A 179 15.08 3.51 19.50
CA VAL A 179 13.97 2.55 19.34
C VAL A 179 12.76 2.97 20.18
N THR A 180 12.98 3.43 21.42
CA THR A 180 11.91 3.93 22.30
C THR A 180 11.15 5.11 21.66
N THR A 181 11.87 6.08 21.09
CA THR A 181 11.25 7.23 20.42
C THR A 181 10.43 6.79 19.21
N ILE A 182 10.97 5.89 18.39
CA ILE A 182 10.28 5.37 17.20
C ILE A 182 9.04 4.58 17.59
N THR A 183 9.11 3.73 18.61
CA THR A 183 7.96 3.00 19.16
C THR A 183 6.87 3.95 19.65
N GLN A 184 7.24 5.03 20.35
CA GLN A 184 6.29 6.03 20.83
C GLN A 184 5.59 6.76 19.67
N ILE A 185 6.34 7.17 18.65
CA ILE A 185 5.79 7.78 17.43
C ILE A 185 4.84 6.79 16.75
N ALA A 186 5.28 5.54 16.55
CA ALA A 186 4.50 4.49 15.91
C ALA A 186 3.15 4.30 16.59
N LEU A 187 3.14 4.04 17.90
CA LEU A 187 1.90 3.81 18.65
C LEU A 187 0.97 5.04 18.61
N SER A 188 1.52 6.23 18.77
CA SER A 188 0.73 7.47 18.74
C SER A 188 0.09 7.72 17.37
N THR A 189 0.86 7.56 16.28
CA THR A 189 0.32 7.75 14.92
C THR A 189 -0.70 6.68 14.54
N LEU A 190 -0.52 5.43 14.99
CA LEU A 190 -1.46 4.35 14.76
C LEU A 190 -2.80 4.62 15.46
N GLU A 191 -2.76 5.01 16.73
CA GLU A 191 -3.96 5.37 17.50
C GLU A 191 -4.71 6.56 16.88
N GLN A 192 -3.99 7.61 16.48
CA GLN A 192 -4.57 8.79 15.84
C GLN A 192 -5.23 8.45 14.50
N THR A 193 -4.55 7.67 13.66
CA THR A 193 -5.05 7.29 12.33
C THR A 193 -6.31 6.43 12.43
N ILE A 194 -6.29 5.41 13.31
CA ILE A 194 -7.46 4.57 13.56
C ILE A 194 -8.62 5.40 14.15
N SER A 195 -8.34 6.29 15.10
CA SER A 195 -9.37 7.14 15.71
C SER A 195 -10.01 8.07 14.69
N ARG A 196 -9.22 8.65 13.76
CA ARG A 196 -9.71 9.47 12.65
C ARG A 196 -10.64 8.67 11.74
N LEU A 197 -10.22 7.46 11.33
CA LEU A 197 -11.03 6.60 10.45
C LEU A 197 -12.35 6.17 11.11
N ARG A 198 -12.32 5.87 12.41
CA ARG A 198 -13.53 5.47 13.17
C ARG A 198 -14.55 6.58 13.36
N LYS A 199 -14.16 7.84 13.23
CA LYS A 199 -15.09 8.96 13.31
C LYS A 199 -16.16 8.86 12.23
N ASP A 200 -15.76 8.43 11.03
CA ASP A 200 -16.65 8.30 9.88
C ASP A 200 -17.11 6.84 9.68
N HIS A 201 -16.39 5.87 10.25
CA HIS A 201 -16.69 4.44 10.17
C HIS A 201 -16.69 3.77 11.57
N PRO A 202 -17.76 3.92 12.38
CA PRO A 202 -17.78 3.44 13.77
C PRO A 202 -17.57 1.94 13.96
N ASP A 203 -17.98 1.14 12.97
CA ASP A 203 -17.85 -0.32 12.92
C ASP A 203 -16.41 -0.79 12.64
N PHE A 204 -15.53 0.13 12.23
CA PHE A 204 -14.12 -0.16 12.04
C PHE A 204 -13.44 -0.52 13.38
N GLN A 205 -12.50 -1.46 13.33
CA GLN A 205 -11.85 -1.99 14.52
C GLN A 205 -11.12 -0.89 15.31
N PRO A 206 -11.36 -0.76 16.62
CA PRO A 206 -10.66 0.21 17.46
C PRO A 206 -9.18 -0.12 17.61
N TYR A 207 -8.39 0.93 17.86
CA TYR A 207 -7.00 0.79 18.24
C TYR A 207 -6.87 -0.14 19.45
N SER A 208 -5.81 -0.95 19.44
CA SER A 208 -5.47 -1.78 20.58
C SER A 208 -3.99 -1.71 20.91
N ALA A 209 -3.68 -1.16 22.09
CA ALA A 209 -2.32 -1.10 22.62
C ALA A 209 -1.70 -2.50 22.75
N THR A 210 -2.48 -3.50 23.16
CA THR A 210 -2.02 -4.89 23.24
C THR A 210 -1.69 -5.47 21.87
N GLN A 211 -2.58 -5.30 20.88
CA GLN A 211 -2.36 -5.84 19.54
C GLN A 211 -1.16 -5.17 18.84
N ALA A 212 -1.02 -3.85 18.96
CA ALA A 212 0.11 -3.11 18.42
C ALA A 212 1.42 -3.55 19.08
N SER A 213 1.43 -3.68 20.42
CA SER A 213 2.62 -4.09 21.17
C SER A 213 3.04 -5.53 20.84
N PHE A 214 2.07 -6.44 20.68
CA PHE A 214 2.32 -7.82 20.26
C PHE A 214 3.04 -7.85 18.91
N TRP A 215 2.52 -7.18 17.89
CA TRP A 215 3.11 -7.21 16.56
C TRP A 215 4.47 -6.51 16.47
N LEU A 216 4.70 -5.42 17.22
CA LEU A 216 6.03 -4.81 17.31
C LEU A 216 7.07 -5.77 17.91
N LYS A 217 6.68 -6.49 18.97
CA LYS A 217 7.52 -7.50 19.60
C LYS A 217 7.78 -8.67 18.66
N GLU A 218 6.75 -9.19 18.00
CA GLU A 218 6.86 -10.32 17.06
C GLU A 218 7.72 -9.95 15.85
N MET A 219 7.61 -8.72 15.37
CA MET A 219 8.47 -8.17 14.32
C MET A 219 9.88 -7.81 14.81
N LYS A 220 10.21 -8.06 16.09
CA LYS A 220 11.53 -7.89 16.70
C LYS A 220 12.06 -6.46 16.60
N ILE A 221 11.25 -5.50 17.07
CA ILE A 221 11.62 -4.09 17.12
C ILE A 221 12.90 -3.81 17.91
N ASP A 222 13.12 -4.53 19.01
CA ASP A 222 14.29 -4.35 19.90
C ASP A 222 15.52 -5.17 19.45
N PHE A 223 15.48 -5.78 18.26
CA PHE A 223 16.60 -6.59 17.78
C PHE A 223 17.81 -5.72 17.42
N THR A 224 18.92 -5.95 18.12
CA THR A 224 20.18 -5.19 17.97
C THR A 224 21.22 -5.88 17.08
N GLY A 225 20.85 -6.94 16.35
CA GLY A 225 21.78 -7.62 15.46
C GLY A 225 22.18 -6.76 14.24
N PRO A 226 23.14 -7.24 13.45
CA PRO A 226 23.71 -6.44 12.36
C PRO A 226 22.65 -6.07 11.32
N MET A 227 22.68 -4.80 10.91
CA MET A 227 21.85 -4.28 9.83
C MET A 227 22.11 -5.09 8.55
N ARG A 228 21.05 -5.63 7.96
CA ARG A 228 21.15 -6.37 6.70
C ARG A 228 20.88 -5.44 5.53
N LYS A 229 21.49 -5.68 4.36
CA LYS A 229 21.21 -4.91 3.13
C LYS A 229 19.72 -4.93 2.76
N GLU A 230 19.01 -5.98 3.18
CA GLU A 230 17.57 -6.17 3.03
C GLU A 230 16.73 -5.08 3.73
N GLU A 231 17.26 -4.41 4.75
CA GLU A 231 16.51 -3.42 5.52
C GLU A 231 16.36 -2.09 4.77
N TRP A 232 17.25 -1.83 3.81
CA TRP A 232 17.16 -0.72 2.87
C TRP A 232 16.27 -1.03 1.66
N LYS A 233 15.88 -2.29 1.46
CA LYS A 233 14.94 -2.66 0.39
C LYS A 233 13.52 -2.23 0.78
N PRO A 234 12.62 -2.05 -0.20
CA PRO A 234 11.22 -1.77 0.08
C PRO A 234 10.56 -2.76 1.02
N ASN A 235 9.45 -2.37 1.67
CA ASN A 235 8.70 -3.25 2.57
C ASN A 235 8.15 -4.47 1.81
N ARG A 236 8.85 -5.61 1.88
CA ARG A 236 8.48 -6.90 1.25
C ARG A 236 7.56 -7.74 2.13
N PHE A 237 6.83 -7.12 3.06
CA PHE A 237 5.98 -7.83 4.01
C PHE A 237 5.04 -8.81 3.30
N ASP A 238 4.33 -8.37 2.26
CA ASP A 238 3.33 -9.21 1.60
C ASP A 238 3.96 -10.39 0.85
N VAL A 239 5.15 -10.20 0.29
CA VAL A 239 5.94 -11.30 -0.31
C VAL A 239 6.31 -12.34 0.74
N PHE A 240 6.81 -11.91 1.89
CA PHE A 240 7.19 -12.83 2.97
C PHE A 240 5.97 -13.51 3.60
N ALA A 241 4.87 -12.79 3.77
CA ALA A 241 3.61 -13.37 4.22
C ALA A 241 3.14 -14.45 3.24
N ALA A 242 3.16 -14.15 1.93
CA ALA A 242 2.75 -15.08 0.86
C ALA A 242 3.58 -16.37 0.90
N GLN A 243 4.88 -16.25 1.19
CA GLN A 243 5.82 -17.36 1.37
C GLN A 243 5.72 -18.06 2.74
N GLY A 244 4.69 -17.77 3.54
CA GLY A 244 4.51 -18.38 4.87
C GLY A 244 5.58 -17.98 5.88
N GLY A 245 6.32 -16.90 5.62
CA GLY A 245 7.37 -16.38 6.50
C GLY A 245 6.81 -15.66 7.74
N TYR A 246 5.52 -15.32 7.74
CA TYR A 246 4.81 -14.78 8.89
C TYR A 246 3.48 -15.49 9.10
N ASP A 247 3.19 -15.81 10.35
CA ASP A 247 1.91 -16.36 10.76
C ASP A 247 1.00 -15.25 11.29
N MET A 248 0.01 -14.85 10.49
CA MET A 248 -0.92 -13.76 10.83
C MET A 248 -1.80 -14.08 12.04
N TRP A 249 -1.80 -15.33 12.49
CA TRP A 249 -2.62 -15.84 13.59
C TRP A 249 -1.80 -16.31 14.78
N GLU A 250 -0.51 -16.01 14.80
CA GLU A 250 0.40 -16.37 15.91
C GLU A 250 -0.11 -15.83 17.26
N TRP A 251 -0.83 -14.71 17.26
CA TRP A 251 -1.46 -14.14 18.45
C TRP A 251 -2.39 -15.13 19.16
N GLU A 252 -3.05 -16.07 18.45
CA GLU A 252 -3.95 -17.07 19.06
C GLU A 252 -3.24 -18.04 20.00
N ALA A 253 -1.91 -18.15 19.88
CA ALA A 253 -1.10 -18.94 20.79
C ALA A 253 -0.90 -18.23 22.13
N HIS A 254 -0.93 -16.90 22.13
CA HIS A 254 -0.58 -16.06 23.27
C HIS A 254 -1.80 -15.41 23.94
N TYR A 255 -2.87 -15.16 23.18
CA TYR A 255 -4.02 -14.41 23.67
C TYR A 255 -5.34 -15.13 23.41
N SER A 256 -6.20 -15.19 24.43
CA SER A 256 -7.59 -15.59 24.24
C SER A 256 -8.36 -14.51 23.48
N PRO A 257 -9.41 -14.86 22.70
CA PRO A 257 -10.26 -13.86 22.05
C PRO A 257 -10.92 -12.87 23.01
N ILE A 258 -11.12 -13.25 24.28
CA ILE A 258 -11.67 -12.38 25.32
C ILE A 258 -10.68 -11.28 25.67
N LEU A 259 -9.42 -11.63 25.97
CA LEU A 259 -8.39 -10.64 26.27
C LEU A 259 -8.03 -9.81 25.03
N TRP A 260 -7.81 -10.46 23.88
CA TRP A 260 -7.40 -9.81 22.64
C TRP A 260 -8.33 -8.68 22.18
N ASN A 261 -9.63 -8.82 22.46
CA ASN A 261 -10.69 -7.88 22.07
C ASN A 261 -11.22 -7.02 23.23
N SER A 262 -10.68 -7.17 24.45
CA SER A 262 -11.17 -6.48 25.64
C SER A 262 -11.00 -4.96 25.54
N MET A 263 -11.74 -4.20 26.36
CA MET A 263 -11.59 -2.74 26.41
C MET A 263 -10.25 -2.37 27.04
N GLU A 264 -9.81 -3.14 28.03
CA GLU A 264 -8.54 -2.94 28.73
C GLU A 264 -7.35 -3.10 27.78
N ALA A 265 -7.40 -4.09 26.87
CA ALA A 265 -6.39 -4.29 25.84
C ALA A 265 -6.25 -3.10 24.89
N ARG A 266 -7.31 -2.28 24.78
CA ARG A 266 -7.30 -1.07 23.96
C ARG A 266 -6.49 0.06 24.58
N ILE A 267 -6.62 0.20 25.89
CA ILE A 267 -6.04 1.32 26.65
C ILE A 267 -4.59 1.04 27.01
N THR A 268 -4.28 -0.21 27.37
CA THR A 268 -2.93 -0.60 27.83
C THR A 268 -2.52 -1.95 27.29
N HIS A 269 -1.21 -2.18 27.23
CA HIS A 269 -0.66 -3.49 26.88
C HIS A 269 -0.90 -4.48 28.02
N LEU A 270 -1.58 -5.58 27.69
CA LEU A 270 -1.81 -6.71 28.58
C LEU A 270 -0.88 -7.87 28.24
N ALA A 271 -0.36 -8.52 29.28
CA ALA A 271 0.45 -9.72 29.11
C ALA A 271 -0.38 -10.87 28.50
N PRO A 272 0.24 -11.79 27.75
CA PRO A 272 -0.39 -13.02 27.27
C PRO A 272 -1.11 -13.80 28.38
N ASP A 273 -2.33 -14.25 28.12
CA ASP A 273 -3.11 -15.12 29.01
C ASP A 273 -3.05 -16.61 28.60
N LEU A 274 -2.41 -16.92 27.47
CA LEU A 274 -2.12 -18.26 27.01
C LEU A 274 -0.60 -18.53 27.00
N ASP A 275 -0.23 -19.81 26.91
CA ASP A 275 1.15 -20.28 27.10
C ASP A 275 2.06 -20.15 25.86
N GLY A 276 1.52 -19.74 24.71
CA GLY A 276 2.28 -19.63 23.46
C GLY A 276 2.57 -20.96 22.76
N THR A 277 2.06 -22.10 23.26
CA THR A 277 2.43 -23.43 22.72
C THR A 277 1.49 -23.92 21.62
N ARG A 278 0.31 -23.29 21.48
CA ARG A 278 -0.65 -23.63 20.44
C ARG A 278 -0.02 -23.38 19.07
N LYS A 279 0.10 -24.45 18.28
CA LYS A 279 0.53 -24.33 16.88
C LYS A 279 -0.59 -23.67 16.07
N SER A 280 -0.25 -22.63 15.32
CA SER A 280 -1.16 -22.09 14.32
C SER A 280 -1.46 -23.13 13.26
N LYS A 281 -2.73 -23.15 12.86
CA LYS A 281 -3.23 -24.01 11.77
C LYS A 281 -3.07 -23.35 10.42
N ILE A 282 -2.65 -22.09 10.39
CA ILE A 282 -2.65 -21.25 9.21
C ILE A 282 -1.22 -21.13 8.69
N ARG A 283 -1.05 -21.43 7.40
CA ARG A 283 0.22 -21.32 6.68
C ARG A 283 -0.07 -20.68 5.32
N TRP A 284 0.84 -19.83 4.84
CA TRP A 284 0.76 -19.18 3.52
C TRP A 284 -0.42 -18.20 3.41
N CYS A 285 -0.24 -16.95 3.85
CA CYS A 285 -1.24 -15.86 3.83
C CYS A 285 -0.76 -14.68 2.98
N GLY A 286 -1.60 -13.71 2.64
CA GLY A 286 -1.14 -12.36 2.25
C GLY A 286 -1.48 -11.94 0.83
N MET A 287 -1.98 -12.84 -0.03
CA MET A 287 -2.34 -12.54 -1.42
C MET A 287 -3.70 -13.12 -1.80
N PRO A 288 -4.50 -12.39 -2.62
CA PRO A 288 -5.85 -12.81 -3.00
C PRO A 288 -5.87 -14.11 -3.82
N ASP A 289 -4.74 -14.46 -4.44
CA ASP A 289 -4.62 -15.64 -5.31
C ASP A 289 -3.53 -16.62 -4.91
N GLY A 290 -2.83 -16.34 -3.82
CA GLY A 290 -1.78 -17.20 -3.27
C GLY A 290 -0.54 -17.37 -4.13
N CYS A 291 0.62 -17.36 -3.49
CA CYS A 291 1.86 -17.61 -4.20
C CYS A 291 2.97 -18.16 -3.30
N ALA A 292 3.61 -19.25 -3.73
CA ALA A 292 4.70 -19.89 -3.00
C ALA A 292 6.08 -19.27 -3.29
N VAL A 293 6.24 -18.47 -4.37
CA VAL A 293 7.54 -18.03 -4.88
C VAL A 293 7.59 -16.51 -5.09
N GLU A 294 8.64 -15.85 -4.58
CA GLU A 294 8.84 -14.38 -4.65
C GLU A 294 8.72 -13.82 -6.09
N TRP A 295 9.22 -14.56 -7.07
CA TRP A 295 9.18 -14.15 -8.47
C TRP A 295 7.75 -14.03 -8.99
N ASP A 296 6.90 -15.01 -8.70
CA ASP A 296 5.50 -15.01 -9.11
C ASP A 296 4.71 -13.90 -8.40
N VAL A 297 4.95 -13.67 -7.10
CA VAL A 297 4.32 -12.55 -6.37
C VAL A 297 4.58 -11.21 -7.06
N ARG A 298 5.85 -10.97 -7.44
CA ARG A 298 6.24 -9.73 -8.12
C ARG A 298 5.66 -9.60 -9.52
N ARG A 299 5.65 -10.69 -10.27
CA ARG A 299 5.12 -10.72 -11.63
C ARG A 299 3.62 -10.44 -11.64
N ARG A 300 2.89 -10.97 -10.66
CA ARG A 300 1.43 -10.78 -10.54
C ARG A 300 1.04 -9.35 -10.16
N GLY A 301 1.85 -8.65 -9.36
CA GLY A 301 1.65 -7.21 -9.07
C GLY A 301 0.69 -6.92 -7.92
N TRP A 302 0.45 -7.87 -7.02
CA TRP A 302 -0.41 -7.69 -5.84
C TRP A 302 0.24 -6.93 -4.68
N GLU A 303 1.54 -6.63 -4.79
CA GLU A 303 2.23 -5.80 -3.82
C GLU A 303 1.81 -4.34 -4.03
N PRO A 304 1.24 -3.67 -3.01
CA PRO A 304 0.80 -2.29 -3.18
C PRO A 304 2.00 -1.37 -3.44
N GLU A 305 1.78 -0.39 -4.30
CA GLU A 305 2.79 0.59 -4.72
C GLU A 305 3.08 1.58 -3.59
N LEU A 306 2.09 1.78 -2.70
CA LEU A 306 2.16 2.68 -1.57
C LEU A 306 1.68 2.00 -0.26
N GLY A 307 2.26 2.40 0.87
CA GLY A 307 1.83 1.94 2.18
C GLY A 307 0.42 2.40 2.58
N SER A 308 -0.11 1.82 3.66
CA SER A 308 -1.36 2.28 4.27
C SER A 308 -1.21 3.68 4.88
N GLU A 309 -2.31 4.33 5.23
CA GLU A 309 -2.30 5.62 5.92
C GLU A 309 -1.48 5.58 7.21
N GLU A 310 -1.58 4.50 7.98
CA GLU A 310 -0.83 4.29 9.23
C GLU A 310 0.68 4.18 8.98
N GLU A 311 1.08 3.54 7.87
CA GLU A 311 2.49 3.47 7.47
C GLU A 311 3.03 4.83 7.02
N ILE A 312 2.24 5.59 6.26
CA ILE A 312 2.63 6.92 5.76
C ILE A 312 2.70 7.94 6.91
N GLU A 313 1.68 8.01 7.76
CA GLU A 313 1.62 8.91 8.92
C GLU A 313 2.79 8.64 9.88
N PHE A 314 3.10 7.35 10.13
CA PHE A 314 4.27 6.95 10.90
C PHE A 314 5.57 7.45 10.26
N MET A 315 5.80 7.17 8.98
CA MET A 315 7.03 7.57 8.28
C MET A 315 7.18 9.09 8.20
N ALA A 316 6.09 9.81 7.99
CA ALA A 316 6.06 11.28 7.99
C ALA A 316 6.39 11.86 9.37
N ALA A 317 5.85 11.28 10.44
CA ALA A 317 6.15 11.70 11.81
C ALA A 317 7.62 11.40 12.18
N VAL A 318 8.17 10.26 11.77
CA VAL A 318 9.60 9.96 11.94
C VAL A 318 10.46 10.96 11.18
N ALA A 319 10.16 11.21 9.90
CA ALA A 319 10.94 12.15 9.08
C ALA A 319 10.95 13.55 9.70
N ALA A 320 9.81 14.03 10.18
CA ALA A 320 9.70 15.32 10.85
C ALA A 320 10.47 15.36 12.17
N LYS A 321 10.50 14.25 12.92
CA LYS A 321 11.26 14.16 14.18
C LYS A 321 12.77 14.13 13.93
N GLU A 322 13.22 13.42 12.91
CA GLU A 322 14.62 13.39 12.49
C GLU A 322 15.14 14.79 12.11
N THR A 323 14.26 15.65 11.57
CA THR A 323 14.62 16.99 11.12
C THR A 323 14.29 18.12 12.10
N GLU A 324 13.62 17.86 13.23
CA GLU A 324 13.06 18.88 14.13
C GLU A 324 14.08 19.88 14.69
N SER A 325 15.32 19.43 14.88
CA SER A 325 16.41 20.25 15.45
C SER A 325 17.61 20.41 14.51
N ILE A 326 17.48 20.03 13.23
CA ILE A 326 18.61 20.04 12.29
C ILE A 326 18.76 21.42 11.65
N GLU A 327 19.99 21.93 11.64
CA GLU A 327 20.33 23.08 10.81
C GLU A 327 20.57 22.64 9.35
N MET A 328 20.21 23.47 8.38
CA MET A 328 20.33 23.13 6.96
C MET A 328 21.77 22.83 6.52
N GLY A 329 22.78 23.39 7.20
CA GLY A 329 24.19 23.09 6.94
C GLY A 329 24.63 21.70 7.41
N ASN A 330 23.84 21.05 8.27
CA ASN A 330 24.17 19.80 8.95
C ASN A 330 23.33 18.61 8.44
N LEU A 331 22.72 18.73 7.25
CA LEU A 331 21.94 17.64 6.68
C LEU A 331 22.82 16.42 6.36
N ASP A 332 22.46 15.26 6.93
CA ASP A 332 22.99 13.96 6.53
C ASP A 332 22.24 13.44 5.29
N TYR A 333 22.85 13.58 4.12
CA TYR A 333 22.27 13.08 2.86
C TYR A 333 22.32 11.55 2.73
N ALA A 334 22.85 10.84 3.73
CA ALA A 334 22.59 9.42 3.88
C ALA A 334 21.20 9.14 4.45
N MET A 335 20.41 10.14 4.90
CA MET A 335 19.05 9.97 5.43
C MET A 335 17.99 10.56 4.49
N LEU A 336 16.94 9.78 4.17
CA LEU A 336 15.89 10.22 3.24
C LEU A 336 15.14 11.46 3.74
N SER A 337 14.83 11.56 5.03
CA SER A 337 14.18 12.71 5.65
C SER A 337 14.98 14.01 5.47
N HIS A 338 16.30 13.94 5.61
CA HIS A 338 17.19 15.07 5.39
C HIS A 338 17.32 15.44 3.91
N ILE A 339 17.36 14.44 3.02
CA ILE A 339 17.32 14.69 1.57
C ILE A 339 16.02 15.42 1.21
N LEU A 340 14.87 14.92 1.67
CA LEU A 340 13.55 15.51 1.41
C LEU A 340 13.45 16.93 1.96
N LEU A 341 14.00 17.20 3.15
CA LEU A 341 14.09 18.55 3.70
C LEU A 341 14.97 19.47 2.83
N GLY A 342 16.11 18.97 2.35
CA GLY A 342 16.98 19.69 1.41
C GLY A 342 16.25 20.02 0.10
N VAL A 343 15.52 19.06 -0.47
CA VAL A 343 14.72 19.31 -1.68
C VAL A 343 13.60 20.32 -1.41
N MET A 344 12.91 20.22 -0.27
CA MET A 344 11.91 21.21 0.14
C MET A 344 12.51 22.62 0.22
N ARG A 345 13.74 22.76 0.75
CA ARG A 345 14.45 24.04 0.78
C ARG A 345 14.72 24.59 -0.61
N ALA A 346 15.08 23.75 -1.58
CA ALA A 346 15.38 24.17 -2.95
C ALA A 346 14.19 24.89 -3.62
N ALA A 347 12.95 24.56 -3.24
CA ALA A 347 11.76 25.25 -3.73
C ALA A 347 11.69 26.74 -3.31
N PHE A 348 12.36 27.13 -2.22
CA PHE A 348 12.43 28.52 -1.73
C PHE A 348 13.71 29.27 -2.13
N GLU A 349 14.65 28.63 -2.82
CA GLU A 349 15.93 29.24 -3.19
C GLU A 349 15.83 30.12 -4.44
N THR A 350 16.53 31.25 -4.43
CA THR A 350 16.64 32.15 -5.59
C THR A 350 17.67 31.67 -6.61
N GLU A 351 18.79 31.08 -6.15
CA GLU A 351 19.77 30.37 -6.99
C GLU A 351 19.45 28.86 -7.03
N ARG A 352 18.21 28.53 -7.40
CA ARG A 352 17.64 27.18 -7.31
C ARG A 352 18.50 26.12 -8.01
N GLU A 353 18.92 26.36 -9.24
CA GLU A 353 19.66 25.39 -10.05
C GLU A 353 21.02 25.06 -9.43
N LYS A 354 21.70 26.06 -8.86
CA LYS A 354 22.97 25.87 -8.15
C LYS A 354 22.78 25.06 -6.88
N TYR A 355 21.70 25.30 -6.15
CA TYR A 355 21.38 24.53 -4.95
C TYR A 355 20.99 23.08 -5.28
N ILE A 356 20.24 22.85 -6.37
CA ILE A 356 19.94 21.51 -6.88
C ILE A 356 21.23 20.76 -7.25
N GLU A 357 22.17 21.42 -7.93
CA GLU A 357 23.45 20.80 -8.28
C GLU A 357 24.26 20.42 -7.03
N TYR A 358 24.26 21.29 -6.02
CA TYR A 358 24.83 20.97 -4.70
C TYR A 358 24.15 19.74 -4.07
N LEU A 359 22.81 19.71 -3.99
CA LEU A 359 22.07 18.56 -3.46
C LEU A 359 22.40 17.27 -4.21
N LYS A 360 22.46 17.33 -5.55
CA LYS A 360 22.81 16.20 -6.42
C LYS A 360 24.17 15.63 -6.01
N GLY A 361 25.19 16.47 -5.92
CA GLY A 361 26.53 16.06 -5.50
C GLY A 361 26.53 15.37 -4.13
N ARG A 362 25.83 15.94 -3.15
CA ARG A 362 25.76 15.39 -1.79
C ARG A 362 25.02 14.05 -1.70
N ILE A 363 23.94 13.87 -2.47
CA ILE A 363 23.18 12.61 -2.51
C ILE A 363 24.01 11.49 -3.17
N VAL A 364 24.75 11.83 -4.24
CA VAL A 364 25.62 10.88 -4.95
C VAL A 364 26.81 10.51 -4.06
N GLU A 365 27.44 11.47 -3.39
CA GLU A 365 28.52 11.23 -2.40
C GLU A 365 28.06 10.31 -1.26
N ALA A 366 26.81 10.45 -0.81
CA ALA A 366 26.20 9.58 0.21
C ALA A 366 25.87 8.17 -0.30
N GLY A 367 26.04 7.89 -1.60
CA GLY A 367 25.80 6.58 -2.21
C GLY A 367 24.32 6.18 -2.25
N ARG A 368 23.40 7.14 -2.14
CA ARG A 368 21.95 6.89 -2.13
C ARG A 368 21.37 6.77 -3.53
N LEU A 369 21.86 7.59 -4.46
CA LEU A 369 21.47 7.59 -5.87
C LEU A 369 22.70 7.65 -6.76
N ASP A 370 22.60 6.97 -7.89
CA ASP A 370 23.54 7.16 -8.99
C ASP A 370 23.37 8.56 -9.59
N GLU A 371 24.45 9.12 -10.10
CA GLU A 371 24.47 10.47 -10.69
C GLU A 371 23.42 10.64 -11.80
N SER A 372 23.23 9.61 -12.62
CA SER A 372 22.25 9.62 -13.72
C SER A 372 20.78 9.69 -13.26
N LYS A 373 20.49 9.33 -12.01
CA LYS A 373 19.12 9.29 -11.45
C LYS A 373 18.85 10.41 -10.46
N ALA A 374 19.88 10.95 -9.82
CA ALA A 374 19.76 11.94 -8.75
C ALA A 374 19.03 13.21 -9.21
N GLU A 375 19.37 13.76 -10.37
CA GLU A 375 18.74 14.99 -10.88
C GLU A 375 17.25 14.79 -11.20
N GLN A 376 16.91 13.70 -11.91
CA GLN A 376 15.53 13.36 -12.23
C GLN A 376 14.69 13.19 -10.97
N TRP A 377 15.26 12.53 -9.96
CA TRP A 377 14.61 12.35 -8.68
C TRP A 377 14.34 13.67 -7.94
N ILE A 378 15.34 14.56 -7.85
CA ILE A 378 15.18 15.87 -7.21
C ILE A 378 14.06 16.67 -7.91
N LYS A 379 14.04 16.69 -9.24
CA LYS A 379 13.00 17.37 -10.01
C LYS A 379 11.61 16.81 -9.72
N ALA A 380 11.47 15.49 -9.73
CA ALA A 380 10.24 14.80 -9.39
C ALA A 380 9.70 15.16 -7.99
N VAL A 381 10.57 15.15 -6.98
CA VAL A 381 10.20 15.54 -5.61
C VAL A 381 9.82 17.01 -5.54
N LEU A 382 10.56 17.90 -6.23
CA LEU A 382 10.23 19.32 -6.28
C LEU A 382 8.84 19.57 -6.84
N MET A 383 8.45 18.88 -7.93
CA MET A 383 7.12 19.03 -8.50
C MET A 383 6.00 18.72 -7.51
N VAL A 384 6.24 17.78 -6.59
CA VAL A 384 5.30 17.43 -5.52
C VAL A 384 5.29 18.49 -4.41
N MET A 385 6.45 19.04 -4.06
CA MET A 385 6.60 19.97 -2.94
C MET A 385 6.24 21.43 -3.28
N GLU A 386 6.46 21.85 -4.52
CA GLU A 386 6.27 23.23 -4.98
C GLU A 386 4.88 23.82 -4.67
N PRO A 387 3.75 23.12 -4.90
CA PRO A 387 2.43 23.65 -4.59
C PRO A 387 2.19 24.00 -3.12
N TYR A 388 2.89 23.31 -2.20
CA TYR A 388 2.82 23.57 -0.76
C TYR A 388 3.67 24.75 -0.36
N VAL A 389 4.80 24.92 -1.05
CA VAL A 389 5.75 26.00 -0.86
C VAL A 389 5.23 27.31 -1.43
N GLN A 390 4.59 27.32 -2.60
CA GLN A 390 4.00 28.52 -3.20
C GLN A 390 2.90 29.15 -2.34
N LYS A 391 2.27 28.40 -1.43
CA LYS A 391 1.32 28.92 -0.44
C LYS A 391 2.01 29.67 0.71
N ARG A 392 3.34 29.63 0.80
CA ARG A 392 4.17 30.30 1.80
C ARG A 392 5.28 31.09 1.09
N ASP A 393 5.18 32.41 1.09
CA ASP A 393 6.13 33.28 0.39
C ASP A 393 7.58 33.19 0.91
N VAL A 394 7.80 32.61 2.10
CA VAL A 394 9.11 32.60 2.78
C VAL A 394 9.38 31.25 3.44
N TRP A 395 10.64 30.81 3.37
CA TRP A 395 11.14 29.64 4.08
C TRP A 395 10.96 29.80 5.60
N PRO A 396 10.40 28.81 6.31
CA PRO A 396 10.19 28.95 7.74
C PRO A 396 11.51 29.14 8.51
N THR A 397 11.56 30.11 9.42
CA THR A 397 12.78 30.39 10.22
C THR A 397 12.98 29.35 11.32
N ALA A 398 11.89 28.93 11.98
CA ALA A 398 11.95 27.93 13.04
C ALA A 398 12.09 26.52 12.47
N ALA A 399 12.95 25.70 13.08
CA ALA A 399 13.14 24.31 12.67
C ALA A 399 11.87 23.47 12.82
N LEU A 400 11.09 23.73 13.87
CA LEU A 400 9.79 23.11 14.10
C LEU A 400 8.81 23.34 12.94
N ASP A 401 8.66 24.60 12.49
CA ASP A 401 7.76 24.93 11.37
C ASP A 401 8.16 24.24 10.07
N ARG A 402 9.47 24.02 9.85
CA ARG A 402 9.98 23.27 8.69
C ARG A 402 9.60 21.81 8.79
N SER A 403 9.78 21.20 9.96
CA SER A 403 9.41 19.82 10.23
C SER A 403 7.91 19.59 10.12
N GLU A 404 7.08 20.53 10.59
CA GLU A 404 5.63 20.47 10.44
C GLU A 404 5.19 20.58 8.98
N LEU A 405 5.78 21.51 8.22
CA LEU A 405 5.53 21.63 6.78
C LEU A 405 5.94 20.36 6.03
N LEU A 406 7.13 19.83 6.33
CA LEU A 406 7.62 18.57 5.76
C LEU A 406 6.65 17.43 6.09
N ARG A 407 6.22 17.29 7.34
CA ARG A 407 5.24 16.28 7.74
C ARG A 407 3.96 16.38 6.94
N HIS A 408 3.39 17.58 6.83
CA HIS A 408 2.15 17.81 6.11
C HIS A 408 2.24 17.38 4.65
N ILE A 409 3.32 17.79 3.96
CA ILE A 409 3.59 17.38 2.59
C ILE A 409 3.68 15.86 2.47
N LEU A 410 4.45 15.21 3.36
CA LEU A 410 4.70 13.77 3.30
C LEU A 410 3.46 12.92 3.61
N VAL A 411 2.57 13.39 4.48
CA VAL A 411 1.29 12.73 4.74
C VAL A 411 0.41 12.73 3.50
N GLU A 412 0.28 13.87 2.82
CA GLU A 412 -0.52 13.95 1.59
C GLU A 412 0.15 13.29 0.38
N ASN A 413 1.47 13.11 0.43
CA ASN A 413 2.29 12.62 -0.68
C ASN A 413 3.17 11.44 -0.26
N GLY A 414 2.53 10.38 0.26
CA GLY A 414 3.23 9.18 0.70
C GLY A 414 4.13 8.54 -0.38
N GLN A 415 3.90 8.82 -1.67
CA GLN A 415 4.76 8.37 -2.77
C GLN A 415 6.22 8.85 -2.64
N LEU A 416 6.46 9.91 -1.86
CA LEU A 416 7.81 10.37 -1.52
C LEU A 416 8.58 9.35 -0.64
N PHE A 417 7.87 8.43 0.01
CA PHE A 417 8.43 7.23 0.65
C PHE A 417 8.38 5.97 -0.23
N ALA A 418 7.61 6.01 -1.32
CA ALA A 418 7.38 4.86 -2.18
C ALA A 418 8.58 4.52 -3.06
N ARG A 419 8.52 3.31 -3.61
CA ARG A 419 9.57 2.61 -4.35
C ARG A 419 9.91 3.32 -5.65
N TRP A 420 11.20 3.55 -5.91
CA TRP A 420 11.69 4.01 -7.22
C TRP A 420 12.01 2.87 -8.18
N ASN A 421 12.15 1.65 -7.64
CA ASN A 421 12.06 0.43 -8.43
C ASN A 421 10.66 -0.13 -8.25
N LEU A 422 9.74 0.38 -9.05
CA LEU A 422 8.45 -0.28 -9.28
C LEU A 422 8.72 -1.72 -9.78
N PRO A 423 7.80 -2.68 -9.54
CA PRO A 423 7.89 -3.99 -10.18
C PRO A 423 8.19 -3.81 -11.68
N PRO A 424 8.97 -4.69 -12.33
CA PRO A 424 9.25 -4.58 -13.78
C PRO A 424 7.98 -4.46 -14.65
N THR A 425 6.84 -4.86 -14.10
CA THR A 425 5.49 -4.80 -14.69
C THR A 425 4.73 -3.51 -14.41
N SER A 426 5.12 -2.72 -13.41
CA SER A 426 4.58 -1.38 -13.18
C SER A 426 5.36 -0.43 -14.08
N LYS A 427 4.76 -0.08 -15.22
CA LYS A 427 5.36 0.83 -16.19
C LYS A 427 5.51 2.20 -15.54
N GLU A 428 6.73 2.72 -15.58
CA GLU A 428 7.19 3.94 -14.92
C GLU A 428 6.15 5.06 -15.00
N PHE A 429 5.71 5.57 -13.85
CA PHE A 429 4.99 6.84 -13.80
C PHE A 429 5.87 7.97 -13.27
N ASN A 430 6.03 8.95 -14.15
CA ASN A 430 6.57 10.27 -13.90
C ASN A 430 5.76 10.98 -12.79
N PHE A 431 6.45 11.69 -11.88
CA PHE A 431 5.83 12.33 -10.71
C PHE A 431 4.89 13.50 -11.09
N GLU A 432 4.82 13.88 -12.36
CA GLU A 432 3.99 14.97 -12.88
C GLU A 432 2.51 14.78 -12.49
N LEU A 433 2.07 15.54 -11.49
CA LEU A 433 0.67 15.86 -11.27
C LEU A 433 0.29 16.84 -12.37
N LYS A 434 -0.45 16.40 -13.40
CA LYS A 434 -1.12 17.38 -14.25
C LYS A 434 -2.11 18.15 -13.36
N PRO A 435 -2.11 19.49 -13.38
CA PRO A 435 -3.10 20.26 -12.65
C PRO A 435 -4.49 19.83 -13.09
N LYS A 436 -5.41 19.78 -12.12
CA LYS A 436 -6.84 19.59 -12.39
C LYS A 436 -7.23 20.65 -13.40
N GLU A 437 -7.66 20.26 -14.59
CA GLU A 437 -8.21 21.21 -15.56
C GLU A 437 -9.30 22.00 -14.82
N GLU A 438 -9.12 23.31 -14.72
CA GLU A 438 -10.16 24.18 -14.21
C GLU A 438 -11.36 23.99 -15.13
N ASP A 439 -12.48 23.55 -14.55
CA ASP A 439 -13.78 23.53 -15.21
C ASP A 439 -14.07 24.94 -15.74
N THR A 440 -13.71 25.15 -17.01
CA THR A 440 -14.12 26.32 -17.77
C THR A 440 -15.51 26.04 -18.33
N SER A 441 -16.47 25.95 -17.42
CA SER A 441 -17.89 26.05 -17.74
C SER A 441 -18.34 27.47 -17.46
N THR A 442 -18.30 28.32 -18.48
CA THR A 442 -19.16 29.51 -18.59
C THR A 442 -20.61 29.10 -18.81
#